data_AF-A0A8J2YJ35-F1
#
_entry.id   AF-A0A8J2YJ35-F1
#
_cell.length_a   1.000
_cell.length_b   1.000
_cell.length_c   1.000
_cell.angle_alpha   90.00
_cell.angle_beta   90.00
_cell.angle_gamma   90.00
#
_symmetry.space_group_name_H-M   'P 1'
#
loop_
_entity.id
_entity.type
_entity.pdbx_description
1 polymer ?
#
loop_
_entity_poly.entity_id
_entity_poly.type
_entity_poly.pdbx_seq_one_letter_code
_entity_poly.pdbx_strand_id
1 'polypeptide(L)'
;MILAYHDLGLLYSKQNLPKAAIHWLLESYKTGEQFYKTPILLCQEYCKLNELDKAREWYNKAMVLCEEVNDTLHIALLKVLYGIYIDRGNIENTLQEGIQFFIENKSWEYTQDFALLLANYYKDRSRYQEAMIYFEKVFDAQRKIFELEALK
;
A
#
# COMPACT_ATOMS: atom_id res chain seq x y z
N MET A 1 18.96 -9.57 15.46
CA MET A 1 19.09 -10.03 14.06
C MET A 1 17.74 -10.09 13.34
N ILE A 2 16.61 -10.21 14.05
CA ILE A 2 15.25 -10.35 13.49
C ILE A 2 14.73 -9.05 12.84
N LEU A 3 14.91 -7.90 13.49
CA LEU A 3 14.62 -6.57 12.92
C LEU A 3 15.28 -6.40 11.54
N ALA A 4 16.49 -6.94 11.36
CA ALA A 4 17.19 -6.85 10.09
C ALA A 4 16.44 -7.53 8.93
N TYR A 5 15.71 -8.63 9.14
CA TYR A 5 14.96 -9.27 8.05
C TYR A 5 13.70 -8.50 7.66
N HIS A 6 12.96 -7.98 8.64
CA HIS A 6 11.84 -7.08 8.34
C HIS A 6 12.32 -5.82 7.62
N ASP A 7 13.40 -5.20 8.12
CA ASP A 7 13.97 -3.99 7.54
C ASP A 7 14.53 -4.25 6.13
N LEU A 8 15.16 -5.41 5.88
CA LEU A 8 15.56 -5.84 4.53
C LEU A 8 14.34 -6.02 3.62
N GLY A 9 13.29 -6.69 4.11
CA GLY A 9 12.03 -6.83 3.40
C GLY A 9 11.43 -5.49 2.98
N LEU A 10 11.37 -4.54 3.93
CA LEU A 10 10.92 -3.18 3.69
C LEU A 10 11.82 -2.43 2.70
N LEU A 11 13.14 -2.57 2.81
CA LEU A 11 14.10 -1.95 1.90
C LEU A 11 13.87 -2.41 0.46
N TYR A 12 13.76 -3.72 0.23
CA TYR A 12 13.49 -4.26 -1.10
C TYR A 12 12.10 -3.89 -1.62
N SER A 13 11.10 -3.80 -0.74
CA SER A 13 9.77 -3.31 -1.09
C SER A 13 9.82 -1.88 -1.64
N LYS A 14 10.57 -0.98 -0.96
CA LYS A 14 10.78 0.40 -1.40
C LYS A 14 11.54 0.52 -2.72
N GLN A 15 12.42 -0.45 -3.03
CA GLN A 15 13.11 -0.54 -4.32
C GLN A 15 12.27 -1.18 -5.42
N ASN A 16 11.00 -1.51 -5.13
CA ASN A 16 10.10 -2.22 -6.04
C ASN A 16 10.65 -3.58 -6.52
N LEU A 17 11.28 -4.32 -5.59
CA LEU A 17 11.83 -5.67 -5.81
C LEU A 17 11.00 -6.71 -5.03
N PRO A 18 9.75 -6.99 -5.45
CA PRO A 18 8.78 -7.74 -4.65
C PRO A 18 9.21 -9.15 -4.27
N LYS A 19 9.90 -9.87 -5.17
CA LYS A 19 10.38 -11.23 -4.86
C LYS A 19 11.42 -11.25 -3.73
N ALA A 20 12.34 -10.28 -3.74
CA ALA A 20 13.34 -10.14 -2.70
C ALA A 20 12.69 -9.70 -1.39
N ALA A 21 11.77 -8.74 -1.45
CA ALA A 21 11.00 -8.30 -0.29
C ALA A 21 10.26 -9.47 0.38
N ILE A 22 9.49 -10.24 -0.40
CA ILE A 22 8.76 -11.42 0.08
C ILE A 22 9.69 -12.42 0.75
N HIS A 23 10.85 -12.72 0.13
CA HIS A 23 11.81 -13.66 0.72
C HIS A 23 12.18 -13.26 2.14
N TRP A 24 12.67 -12.04 2.35
CA TRP A 24 13.10 -11.57 3.66
C TRP A 24 11.95 -11.39 4.66
N LEU A 25 10.77 -10.96 4.19
CA LEU A 25 9.58 -10.86 5.03
C LEU A 25 9.10 -12.23 5.52
N LEU A 26 9.17 -13.27 4.69
CA LEU A 26 8.85 -14.63 5.11
C LEU A 26 9.89 -15.17 6.11
N GLU A 27 11.18 -14.89 5.92
CA GLU A 27 12.20 -15.25 6.91
C GLU A 27 11.95 -14.54 8.25
N SER A 28 11.61 -13.24 8.22
CA SER A 28 11.18 -12.52 9.42
C SER A 28 9.98 -13.20 10.09
N TYR A 29 8.96 -13.58 9.33
CA TYR A 29 7.74 -14.20 9.87
C TYR A 29 8.00 -15.58 10.49
N LYS A 30 8.91 -16.39 9.92
CA LYS A 30 9.29 -17.72 10.44
C LYS A 30 9.98 -17.66 11.80
N THR A 31 10.69 -16.58 12.11
CA THR A 31 11.45 -16.45 13.37
C THR A 31 10.59 -16.27 14.63
N GLY A 32 9.26 -16.17 14.49
CA GLY A 32 8.30 -16.31 15.61
C GLY A 32 7.92 -15.01 16.32
N GLU A 33 8.65 -13.90 16.12
CA GLU A 33 8.20 -12.57 16.55
C GLU A 33 7.34 -11.93 15.46
N GLN A 34 6.01 -11.98 15.64
CA GLN A 34 5.05 -11.48 14.67
C GLN A 34 5.01 -9.95 14.67
N PHE A 35 5.90 -9.32 13.89
CA PHE A 35 5.76 -7.89 13.62
C PHE A 35 4.48 -7.69 12.81
N TYR A 36 3.50 -7.00 13.38
CA TYR A 36 2.15 -6.92 12.79
C TYR A 36 2.14 -6.27 11.39
N LYS A 37 3.17 -5.48 11.05
CA LYS A 37 3.37 -4.92 9.70
C LYS A 37 3.94 -5.88 8.67
N THR A 38 4.57 -6.99 9.08
CA THR A 38 5.12 -7.98 8.14
C THR A 38 4.01 -8.59 7.25
N PRO A 39 2.87 -9.05 7.79
CA PRO A 39 1.73 -9.49 6.98
C PRO A 39 1.20 -8.42 6.01
N ILE A 40 1.22 -7.13 6.41
CA ILE A 40 0.76 -6.02 5.57
C ILE A 40 1.68 -5.89 4.34
N LEU A 41 2.99 -5.86 4.55
CA LEU A 41 3.98 -5.82 3.47
C LEU A 41 3.88 -7.06 2.57
N LEU A 42 3.72 -8.26 3.15
CA LEU A 42 3.53 -9.48 2.35
C LEU A 42 2.30 -9.41 1.46
N CYS A 43 1.16 -8.93 2.00
CA CYS A 43 -0.05 -8.70 1.19
C CYS A 43 0.25 -7.76 0.01
N GLN A 44 0.91 -6.63 0.25
CA GLN A 44 1.28 -5.67 -0.79
C GLN A 44 2.16 -6.27 -1.88
N GLU A 45 3.24 -6.96 -1.49
CA GLU A 45 4.19 -7.51 -2.46
C GLU A 45 3.59 -8.66 -3.28
N TYR A 46 2.73 -9.50 -2.68
CA TYR A 46 2.00 -10.51 -3.44
C TYR A 46 0.97 -9.91 -4.40
N CYS A 47 0.31 -8.80 -4.03
CA CYS A 47 -0.53 -8.03 -4.95
C CYS A 47 0.27 -7.53 -6.16
N LYS A 48 1.48 -6.96 -5.94
CA LYS A 48 2.37 -6.50 -7.03
C LYS A 48 2.78 -7.63 -7.97
N LEU A 49 2.93 -8.86 -7.47
CA LEU A 49 3.23 -10.05 -8.28
C LEU A 49 1.99 -10.69 -8.92
N ASN A 50 0.79 -10.18 -8.66
CA ASN A 50 -0.48 -10.79 -9.07
C ASN A 50 -0.64 -12.25 -8.57
N GLU A 51 -0.01 -12.60 -7.45
CA GLU A 51 -0.17 -13.89 -6.75
C GLU A 51 -1.33 -13.79 -5.74
N LEU A 52 -2.55 -13.66 -6.27
CA LEU A 52 -3.72 -13.19 -5.51
C LEU A 52 -4.18 -14.14 -4.39
N ASP A 53 -3.96 -15.44 -4.53
CA ASP A 53 -4.32 -16.42 -3.48
C ASP A 53 -3.49 -16.19 -2.21
N LYS A 54 -2.17 -15.97 -2.39
CA LYS A 54 -1.28 -15.63 -1.27
C LYS A 54 -1.56 -14.24 -0.75
N ALA A 55 -1.81 -13.27 -1.62
CA ALA A 55 -2.20 -11.93 -1.20
C ALA A 55 -3.43 -11.95 -0.30
N ARG A 56 -4.45 -12.77 -0.64
CA ARG A 56 -5.66 -12.96 0.16
C ARG A 56 -5.37 -13.61 1.52
N GLU A 57 -4.49 -14.60 1.57
CA GLU A 57 -4.06 -15.21 2.84
C GLU A 57 -3.41 -14.17 3.76
N TRP A 58 -2.47 -13.38 3.23
CA TRP A 58 -1.78 -12.35 4.00
C TRP A 58 -2.67 -11.17 4.37
N TYR A 59 -3.62 -10.80 3.49
CA TYR A 59 -4.67 -9.82 3.79
C TYR A 59 -5.45 -10.22 5.04
N ASN A 60 -5.96 -11.46 5.10
CA ASN A 60 -6.76 -11.92 6.24
C ASN A 60 -5.96 -11.88 7.55
N LYS A 61 -4.70 -12.33 7.53
CA LYS A 61 -3.80 -12.26 8.70
C LYS A 61 -3.52 -10.82 9.12
N ALA A 62 -3.24 -9.95 8.15
CA ALA A 62 -2.93 -8.55 8.40
C ALA A 62 -4.13 -7.79 8.98
N MET A 63 -5.34 -8.05 8.49
CA MET A 63 -6.58 -7.43 8.97
C MET A 63 -6.81 -7.72 10.46
N VAL A 64 -6.73 -8.99 10.87
CA VAL A 64 -6.90 -9.40 12.28
C VAL A 64 -5.92 -8.65 13.17
N LEU A 65 -4.63 -8.65 12.81
CA LEU A 65 -3.59 -8.00 13.61
C LEU A 65 -3.77 -6.48 13.67
N CYS A 66 -4.16 -5.83 12.57
CA CYS A 66 -4.40 -4.39 12.55
C CYS A 66 -5.63 -4.00 13.39
N GLU A 67 -6.67 -4.84 13.41
CA GLU A 67 -7.85 -4.64 14.27
C GLU A 67 -7.47 -4.77 15.75
N GLU A 68 -6.66 -5.76 16.12
CA GLU A 68 -6.17 -5.95 17.49
C GLU A 68 -5.41 -4.73 18.03
N VAL A 69 -4.60 -4.07 17.18
CA VAL A 69 -3.82 -2.88 17.57
C VAL A 69 -4.50 -1.56 17.22
N ASN A 70 -5.73 -1.58 16.68
CA ASN A 70 -6.46 -0.40 16.19
C ASN A 70 -5.68 0.45 15.17
N ASP A 71 -4.92 -0.19 14.27
CA ASP A 71 -4.17 0.49 13.21
C ASP A 71 -5.09 0.82 12.02
N THR A 72 -5.88 1.88 12.17
CA THR A 72 -6.86 2.32 11.18
C THR A 72 -6.25 2.66 9.82
N LEU A 73 -5.00 3.16 9.82
CA LEU A 73 -4.29 3.51 8.59
C LEU A 73 -4.02 2.27 7.74
N HIS A 74 -3.47 1.21 8.35
CA HIS A 74 -3.19 -0.01 7.60
C HIS A 74 -4.44 -0.84 7.30
N ILE A 75 -5.50 -0.74 8.11
CA ILE A 75 -6.82 -1.29 7.75
C ILE A 75 -7.33 -0.65 6.44
N ALA A 76 -7.25 0.69 6.33
CA ALA A 76 -7.67 1.38 5.11
C ALA A 76 -6.83 0.96 3.90
N LEU A 77 -5.51 0.86 4.07
CA LEU A 77 -4.59 0.35 3.04
C LEU A 77 -4.97 -1.06 2.58
N LEU A 78 -5.18 -1.99 3.51
CA LEU A 78 -5.55 -3.36 3.19
C LEU A 78 -6.86 -3.41 2.40
N LYS A 79 -7.88 -2.64 2.81
CA LYS A 79 -9.17 -2.55 2.09
C LYS A 79 -8.99 -2.05 0.66
N VAL A 80 -8.16 -1.03 0.45
CA VAL A 80 -7.85 -0.51 -0.90
C VAL A 80 -7.18 -1.61 -1.73
N LEU A 81 -6.14 -2.27 -1.21
CA LEU A 81 -5.45 -3.36 -1.91
C LEU A 81 -6.39 -4.50 -2.29
N TYR A 82 -7.26 -4.91 -1.36
CA TYR A 82 -8.25 -5.95 -1.61
C TYR A 82 -9.22 -5.56 -2.72
N GLY A 83 -9.78 -4.34 -2.64
CA GLY A 83 -10.73 -3.85 -3.64
C GLY A 83 -10.13 -3.72 -5.04
N ILE A 84 -8.89 -3.28 -5.17
CA ILE A 84 -8.26 -3.05 -6.49
C ILE A 84 -7.62 -4.29 -7.10
N TYR A 85 -7.10 -5.22 -6.30
CA TYR A 85 -6.39 -6.39 -6.81
C TYR A 85 -7.18 -7.70 -6.71
N ILE A 86 -7.95 -7.89 -5.63
CA ILE A 86 -8.57 -9.19 -5.30
C ILE A 86 -10.04 -9.22 -5.72
N ASP A 87 -10.84 -8.27 -5.28
CA ASP A 87 -12.28 -8.20 -5.59
C ASP A 87 -12.53 -7.60 -6.98
N ARG A 88 -11.84 -6.49 -7.30
CA ARG A 88 -11.92 -5.76 -8.57
C ARG A 88 -13.33 -5.29 -8.95
N GLY A 89 -14.27 -5.23 -8.01
CA GLY A 89 -15.66 -4.83 -8.29
C GLY A 89 -15.79 -3.37 -8.75
N ASN A 90 -15.36 -2.42 -7.92
CA ASN A 90 -15.42 -0.99 -8.24
C ASN A 90 -14.11 -0.28 -7.88
N ILE A 91 -13.11 -0.49 -8.74
CA ILE A 91 -11.75 0.07 -8.59
C ILE A 91 -11.78 1.60 -8.43
N GLU A 92 -12.64 2.28 -9.19
CA GLU A 92 -12.75 3.74 -9.13
C GLU A 92 -13.20 4.20 -7.75
N ASN A 93 -14.33 3.71 -7.25
CA ASN A 93 -14.85 4.11 -5.94
C ASN A 93 -13.89 3.73 -4.80
N THR A 94 -13.32 2.51 -4.85
CA THR A 94 -12.33 2.06 -3.86
C THR A 94 -11.12 3.00 -3.79
N LEU A 95 -10.59 3.42 -4.94
CA LEU A 95 -9.46 4.36 -4.97
C LEU A 95 -9.87 5.75 -4.50
N GLN A 96 -11.04 6.25 -4.91
CA GLN A 96 -11.53 7.57 -4.48
C GLN A 96 -11.66 7.66 -2.95
N GLU A 97 -12.34 6.69 -2.33
CA GLU A 97 -12.51 6.62 -0.87
C GLU A 97 -11.17 6.47 -0.15
N GLY A 98 -10.30 5.59 -0.64
CA GLY A 98 -8.97 5.36 -0.08
C GLY A 98 -8.10 6.62 -0.11
N ILE A 99 -8.02 7.29 -1.27
CA ILE A 99 -7.25 8.52 -1.44
C ILE A 99 -7.76 9.61 -0.49
N GLN A 100 -9.08 9.78 -0.39
CA GLN A 100 -9.67 10.76 0.51
C GLN A 100 -9.27 10.49 1.97
N PHE A 101 -9.36 9.25 2.41
CA PHE A 101 -8.92 8.84 3.74
C PHE A 101 -7.43 9.12 3.99
N PHE A 102 -6.55 8.81 3.04
CA PHE A 102 -5.11 9.05 3.21
C PHE A 102 -4.75 10.53 3.24
N ILE A 103 -5.46 11.38 2.50
CA ILE A 103 -5.31 12.85 2.56
C ILE A 103 -5.67 13.35 3.95
N GLU A 104 -6.82 12.94 4.50
CA GLU A 104 -7.30 13.35 5.83
C GLU A 104 -6.33 12.93 6.93
N ASN A 105 -5.71 11.76 6.78
CA ASN A 105 -4.71 11.22 7.72
C ASN A 105 -3.27 11.63 7.37
N LYS A 106 -3.05 12.58 6.46
CA LYS A 106 -1.72 13.09 6.05
C LYS A 106 -0.73 12.00 5.64
N SER A 107 -1.24 10.91 5.08
CA SER A 107 -0.45 9.77 4.60
C SER A 107 -0.10 10.00 3.13
N TRP A 108 0.86 10.90 2.91
CA TRP A 108 1.16 11.42 1.58
C TRP A 108 1.77 10.38 0.64
N GLU A 109 2.54 9.41 1.13
CA GLU A 109 3.07 8.30 0.31
C GLU A 109 1.93 7.49 -0.32
N TYR A 110 0.96 7.03 0.49
CA TYR A 110 -0.21 6.32 -0.04
C TYR A 110 -1.11 7.21 -0.91
N THR A 111 -1.23 8.49 -0.56
CA THR A 111 -1.96 9.46 -1.40
C THR A 111 -1.33 9.54 -2.79
N GLN A 112 -0.01 9.68 -2.87
CA GLN A 112 0.74 9.76 -4.12
C GLN A 112 0.52 8.49 -4.96
N ASP A 113 0.74 7.31 -4.37
CA ASP A 113 0.68 6.04 -5.09
C ASP A 113 -0.73 5.76 -5.64
N PHE A 114 -1.76 5.90 -4.81
CA PHE A 114 -3.13 5.60 -5.23
C PHE A 114 -3.72 6.69 -6.13
N ALA A 115 -3.38 7.97 -5.93
CA ALA A 115 -3.78 9.01 -6.87
C ALA A 115 -3.14 8.83 -8.24
N LEU A 116 -1.87 8.41 -8.31
CA LEU A 116 -1.21 8.10 -9.58
C LEU A 116 -1.88 6.91 -10.28
N LEU A 117 -2.26 5.88 -9.52
CA LEU A 117 -3.00 4.73 -10.07
C LEU A 117 -4.35 5.16 -10.65
N LEU A 118 -5.13 5.96 -9.91
CA LEU A 118 -6.44 6.43 -10.36
C LEU A 118 -6.35 7.41 -11.54
N ALA A 119 -5.35 8.30 -11.54
CA ALA A 119 -5.09 9.20 -12.67
C ALA A 119 -4.82 8.42 -13.97
N ASN A 120 -3.98 7.38 -13.90
CA ASN A 120 -3.72 6.51 -15.04
C ASN A 120 -4.96 5.70 -15.44
N TYR A 121 -5.72 5.18 -14.47
CA TYR A 121 -6.99 4.49 -14.73
C TYR A 121 -7.98 5.35 -15.55
N TYR A 122 -8.06 6.65 -15.25
CA TYR A 122 -8.87 7.60 -16.02
C TYR A 122 -8.29 7.94 -17.38
N LYS A 123 -6.97 8.19 -17.43
CA LYS A 123 -6.26 8.49 -18.69
C LYS A 123 -6.45 7.36 -19.70
N ASP A 124 -6.32 6.11 -19.28
CA ASP A 124 -6.49 4.93 -20.13
C ASP A 124 -7.95 4.79 -20.65
N ARG A 125 -8.90 5.47 -20.01
CA ARG A 125 -10.31 5.56 -20.43
C ARG A 125 -10.66 6.89 -21.10
N SER A 126 -9.66 7.69 -21.48
CA SER A 126 -9.85 9.02 -22.08
C SER A 126 -10.63 10.02 -21.22
N ARG A 127 -10.69 9.78 -19.90
CA ARG A 127 -11.30 10.67 -18.90
C ARG A 127 -10.26 11.68 -18.39
N TYR A 128 -9.81 12.54 -19.30
CA TYR A 128 -8.63 13.37 -19.08
C TYR A 128 -8.82 14.44 -18.01
N GLN A 129 -10.04 14.96 -17.83
CA GLN A 129 -10.33 15.96 -16.79
C GLN A 129 -10.17 15.33 -15.40
N GLU A 130 -10.74 14.15 -15.18
CA GLU A 130 -10.57 13.43 -13.93
C GLU A 130 -9.12 12.99 -13.73
N ALA A 131 -8.45 12.51 -14.77
CA ALA A 131 -7.02 12.19 -14.69
C ALA A 131 -6.19 13.39 -14.20
N MET A 132 -6.46 14.59 -14.73
CA MET A 132 -5.76 15.81 -14.32
C MET A 132 -5.95 16.13 -12.84
N ILE A 133 -7.18 16.03 -12.33
CA ILE A 133 -7.48 16.24 -10.90
C ILE A 133 -6.64 15.33 -10.01
N TYR A 134 -6.46 14.06 -10.39
CA TYR A 134 -5.67 13.13 -9.60
C TYR A 134 -4.16 13.30 -9.81
N PHE A 135 -3.70 13.73 -11.00
CA PHE A 135 -2.30 14.13 -11.18
C PHE A 135 -1.94 15.35 -10.32
N GLU A 136 -2.83 16.33 -10.17
CA GLU A 136 -2.63 17.46 -9.25
C GLU A 136 -2.46 16.98 -7.80
N LYS A 137 -3.28 16.02 -7.35
CA LYS A 137 -3.12 15.39 -6.02
C LYS A 137 -1.78 14.68 -5.85
N VAL A 138 -1.26 14.03 -6.90
CA VAL A 138 0.08 13.43 -6.90
C VAL A 138 1.15 14.50 -6.65
N PHE A 139 1.11 15.62 -7.37
CA PHE A 139 2.08 16.70 -7.20
C PHE A 139 1.98 17.35 -5.81
N ASP A 140 0.78 17.53 -5.28
CA ASP A 140 0.58 18.05 -3.93
C ASP A 140 1.15 17.10 -2.86
N ALA A 141 0.92 15.79 -3.00
CA ALA A 141 1.47 14.79 -2.10
C ALA A 141 3.01 14.76 -2.16
N GLN A 142 3.61 14.82 -3.36
CA GLN A 142 5.07 14.88 -3.53
C GLN A 142 5.68 16.11 -2.84
N ARG A 143 5.05 17.28 -3.00
CA ARG A 143 5.48 18.50 -2.31
C ARG A 143 5.45 18.31 -0.79
N LYS A 144 4.40 17.69 -0.25
CA LYS A 144 4.28 17.41 1.19
C LYS A 144 5.31 16.40 1.70
N ILE A 145 5.62 15.37 0.92
CA ILE A 145 6.69 14.41 1.26
C ILE A 145 8.03 15.13 1.34
N PHE A 146 8.37 15.91 0.31
CA PHE A 146 9.62 16.67 0.29
C PHE A 146 9.75 17.66 1.45
N GLU A 147 8.68 18.40 1.77
CA GLU A 147 8.64 19.30 2.94
C GLU A 147 8.92 18.55 4.25
N LEU A 148 8.38 17.34 4.43
CA LEU A 148 8.57 16.53 5.64
C LEU A 148 9.95 15.90 5.71
N GLU A 149 10.55 15.53 4.58
CA GLU A 149 11.91 14.99 4.52
C GLU A 149 12.95 16.06 4.82
N ALA A 150 12.75 17.30 4.36
CA ALA A 150 13.65 18.42 4.63
C ALA A 150 13.69 18.86 6.11
N LEU A 151 12.72 18.40 6.92
CA LEU A 151 12.64 18.69 8.36
C LEU A 151 13.30 17.61 9.25
N LYS A 152 13.80 16.52 8.66
CA LYS A 152 14.49 15.42 9.37
C LYS A 152 16.00 15.61 9.35
#